data_AF-U1WSJ7-F1
#
_entry.id   AF-U1WSJ7-F1
#
_cell.length_a   1.000
_cell.length_b   1.000
_cell.length_c   1.000
_cell.angle_alpha   90.00
_cell.angle_beta   90.00
_cell.angle_gamma   90.00
#
_symmetry.space_group_name_H-M   'P 1'
#
loop_
_entity.id
_entity.type
_entity.pdbx_description
1 polymer ?
#
loop_
_entity_poly.entity_id
_entity_poly.type
_entity_poly.pdbx_seq_one_letter_code
_entity_poly.pdbx_strand_id
1 'polypeptide(L)'
;SQYILQSIMSSGSLNDGKAAIPLLKGLQTLPLSVRYGIMDARYDSVPIYQQIYRMEAHSILAYNKRDEGETLGFDPHFAPTCVREYSYRYDSYDPKYLEFLETNIEI
;
A
#
# COMPACT_ATOMS: atom_id res chain seq x y z
N SER A 1 14.11 -21.84 -21.99
CA SER A 1 13.07 -21.96 -20.96
C SER A 1 11.80 -21.29 -21.50
N GLN A 2 10.70 -22.03 -21.63
CA GLN A 2 9.45 -21.51 -22.22
C GLN A 2 8.40 -21.50 -21.11
N TYR A 3 8.00 -20.30 -20.68
CA TYR A 3 6.99 -20.13 -19.64
C TYR A 3 5.63 -19.90 -20.30
N ILE A 4 4.65 -20.75 -19.98
CA ILE A 4 3.25 -20.52 -20.37
C ILE A 4 2.64 -19.62 -19.30
N LEU A 5 2.38 -18.36 -19.66
CA LEU A 5 1.64 -17.41 -18.82
C LEU A 5 0.14 -17.61 -19.07
N GLN A 6 -0.58 -18.01 -18.02
CA GLN A 6 -2.03 -18.03 -18.02
C GLN A 6 -2.54 -16.73 -17.39
N SER A 7 -3.35 -15.98 -18.13
CA SER A 7 -3.94 -14.72 -17.67
C SER A 7 -5.46 -14.76 -17.85
N ILE A 8 -6.18 -14.27 -16.86
CA ILE A 8 -7.64 -14.09 -16.91
C ILE A 8 -7.91 -12.60 -16.66
N MET A 9 -8.59 -11.97 -17.60
CA MET A 9 -8.97 -10.57 -17.52
C MET A 9 -10.49 -10.46 -17.39
N SER A 10 -10.94 -9.61 -16.47
CA SER A 10 -12.34 -9.27 -16.25
C SER A 10 -12.52 -7.77 -16.50
N SER A 11 -13.63 -7.36 -17.13
CA SER A 11 -13.91 -5.95 -17.38
C SER A 11 -14.40 -5.25 -16.11
N GLY A 12 -13.70 -4.19 -15.68
CA GLY A 12 -14.02 -3.39 -14.49
C GLY A 12 -15.19 -2.40 -14.67
N SER A 13 -16.34 -2.89 -15.13
CA SER A 13 -17.53 -2.06 -15.44
C SER A 13 -18.57 -2.03 -14.32
N LEU A 14 -18.43 -2.82 -13.25
CA LEU A 14 -19.55 -3.13 -12.35
C LEU A 14 -19.22 -2.78 -10.90
N ASN A 15 -19.34 -1.50 -10.52
CA ASN A 15 -19.26 -1.00 -9.13
C ASN A 15 -18.38 -1.86 -8.19
N ASP A 16 -17.07 -1.74 -8.40
CA ASP A 16 -16.14 -2.86 -8.54
C ASP A 16 -15.62 -3.47 -7.23
N GLY A 17 -15.59 -2.73 -6.12
CA GLY A 17 -15.08 -3.27 -4.84
C GLY A 17 -15.94 -4.40 -4.27
N LYS A 18 -17.27 -4.32 -4.43
CA LYS A 18 -18.20 -5.31 -3.88
C LYS A 18 -18.27 -6.59 -4.71
N ALA A 19 -18.14 -6.47 -6.03
CA ALA A 19 -18.20 -7.60 -6.95
C ALA A 19 -16.87 -8.37 -7.03
N ALA A 20 -15.73 -7.72 -6.75
CA ALA A 20 -14.42 -8.36 -6.78
C ALA A 20 -14.28 -9.53 -5.80
N ILE A 21 -14.83 -9.45 -4.59
CA ILE A 21 -14.73 -10.54 -3.61
C ILE A 21 -15.45 -11.81 -4.10
N PRO A 22 -16.72 -11.76 -4.53
CA PRO A 22 -17.37 -12.90 -5.19
C PRO A 22 -16.60 -13.45 -6.39
N LEU A 23 -16.03 -12.58 -7.23
CA LEU A 23 -15.23 -12.99 -8.39
C LEU A 23 -13.96 -13.74 -7.98
N LEU A 24 -13.21 -13.23 -7.00
CA LEU A 24 -12.02 -13.90 -6.47
C LEU A 24 -12.36 -15.26 -5.84
N LYS A 25 -13.48 -15.35 -5.12
CA LYS A 25 -13.98 -16.63 -4.58
C LYS A 25 -14.37 -17.60 -5.68
N GLY A 26 -15.01 -17.12 -6.76
CA GLY A 26 -15.31 -17.94 -7.93
C GLY A 26 -14.06 -18.40 -8.67
N LEU A 27 -13.02 -17.56 -8.74
CA LEU A 27 -11.74 -17.92 -9.35
C LEU A 27 -11.04 -19.05 -8.57
N GLN A 28 -11.18 -19.07 -7.24
CA GLN A 28 -10.63 -20.11 -6.38
C GLN A 28 -11.26 -21.49 -6.60
N THR A 29 -12.50 -21.57 -7.12
CA THR A 29 -13.14 -22.87 -7.40
C THR A 29 -12.63 -23.50 -8.70
N LEU A 30 -11.98 -22.71 -9.56
CA LEU A 30 -11.40 -23.19 -10.80
C LEU A 30 -10.04 -23.84 -10.53
N PRO A 31 -9.65 -24.89 -11.29
CA PRO A 31 -8.37 -25.58 -11.13
C PRO A 31 -7.21 -24.77 -11.74
N LEU A 32 -7.05 -23.53 -11.29
CA LEU A 32 -6.12 -22.54 -11.83
C LEU A 32 -5.10 -22.15 -10.76
N SER A 33 -3.82 -22.20 -11.10
CA SER A 33 -2.75 -21.73 -10.21
C SER A 33 -2.55 -20.22 -10.36
N VAL A 34 -3.39 -19.41 -9.72
CA VAL A 34 -3.27 -17.95 -9.76
C VAL A 34 -2.21 -17.52 -8.75
N ARG A 35 -1.10 -16.94 -9.23
CA ARG A 35 -0.01 -16.45 -8.37
C ARG A 35 -0.01 -14.94 -8.16
N TYR A 36 -0.57 -14.20 -9.11
CA TYR A 36 -0.55 -12.74 -9.14
C TYR A 36 -1.92 -12.22 -9.53
N GLY A 37 -2.43 -11.25 -8.78
CA GLY A 37 -3.64 -10.50 -9.11
C GLY A 37 -3.27 -9.05 -9.40
N ILE A 38 -3.47 -8.60 -10.63
CA ILE A 38 -3.25 -7.19 -11.02
C ILE A 38 -4.60 -6.49 -11.03
N MET A 39 -4.72 -5.40 -10.28
CA MET A 39 -5.99 -4.70 -10.07
C MET A 39 -5.81 -3.17 -10.10
N ASP A 40 -6.87 -2.46 -10.47
CA ASP A 40 -6.90 -1.00 -10.52
C ASP A 40 -6.88 -0.39 -9.09
N ALA A 41 -6.50 0.89 -8.96
CA ALA A 41 -6.41 1.62 -7.70
C ALA A 41 -7.74 1.71 -6.96
N ARG A 42 -8.87 1.61 -7.67
CA ARG A 42 -10.21 1.60 -7.07
C ARG A 42 -10.50 0.36 -6.24
N TYR A 43 -9.66 -0.67 -6.31
CA TYR A 43 -9.78 -1.89 -5.52
C TYR A 43 -8.89 -1.87 -4.27
N ASP A 44 -8.23 -0.75 -3.98
CA ASP A 44 -7.41 -0.55 -2.78
C ASP A 44 -8.27 -0.61 -1.51
N SER A 45 -8.54 -1.83 -1.07
CA SER A 45 -9.42 -2.11 0.06
C SER A 45 -8.93 -3.35 0.79
N VAL A 46 -8.89 -3.25 2.13
CA VAL A 46 -8.42 -4.33 3.02
C VAL A 46 -9.03 -5.71 2.70
N PRO A 47 -10.34 -5.83 2.40
CA PRO A 47 -10.94 -7.13 2.08
C PRO A 47 -10.35 -7.81 0.83
N ILE A 48 -9.90 -7.03 -0.17
CA ILE A 48 -9.32 -7.55 -1.40
C ILE A 48 -7.93 -8.14 -1.12
N TYR A 49 -7.09 -7.42 -0.38
CA TYR A 49 -5.79 -7.93 0.07
C TYR A 49 -5.94 -9.22 0.87
N GLN A 50 -6.88 -9.25 1.83
CA GLN A 50 -7.14 -10.45 2.63
C GLN A 50 -7.61 -11.64 1.79
N GLN A 51 -8.47 -11.42 0.80
CA GLN A 51 -8.95 -12.49 -0.07
C GLN A 51 -7.84 -13.03 -0.97
N ILE A 52 -7.02 -12.16 -1.56
CA ILE A 52 -5.88 -12.56 -2.41
C ILE A 52 -4.83 -13.32 -1.58
N TYR A 53 -4.56 -12.87 -0.35
CA TYR A 53 -3.67 -13.56 0.58
C TYR A 53 -4.16 -14.97 0.92
N ARG A 54 -5.47 -15.15 1.14
CA ARG A 54 -6.08 -16.48 1.36
C ARG A 54 -6.00 -17.41 0.15
N MET A 55 -5.81 -16.84 -1.04
CA MET A 55 -5.61 -17.60 -2.28
C MET A 55 -4.12 -17.88 -2.54
N GLU A 56 -3.22 -17.57 -1.60
CA GLU A 56 -1.76 -17.70 -1.74
C GLU A 56 -1.19 -16.94 -2.97
N ALA A 57 -1.88 -15.85 -3.36
CA ALA A 57 -1.50 -15.01 -4.48
C ALA A 57 -0.94 -13.66 -3.98
N HIS A 58 -0.17 -13.00 -4.84
CA HIS A 58 0.36 -11.66 -4.59
C HIS A 58 -0.50 -10.62 -5.28
N SER A 59 -0.92 -9.59 -4.56
CA SER A 59 -1.69 -8.48 -5.10
C SER A 59 -0.79 -7.36 -5.61
N ILE A 60 -0.94 -7.00 -6.87
CA ILE A 60 -0.28 -5.86 -7.51
C ILE A 60 -1.38 -4.83 -7.80
N LEU A 61 -1.57 -3.90 -6.87
CA LEU A 61 -2.58 -2.84 -6.96
C LEU A 61 -1.90 -1.51 -7.23
N ALA A 62 -2.55 -0.69 -8.06
CA ALA A 62 -2.14 0.70 -8.19
C ALA A 62 -2.49 1.47 -6.90
N TYR A 63 -1.60 2.34 -6.46
CA TYR A 63 -1.78 3.12 -5.23
C TYR A 63 -2.90 4.18 -5.38
N ASN A 64 -3.85 4.21 -4.44
CA ASN A 64 -4.96 5.17 -4.46
C ASN A 64 -4.70 6.40 -3.58
N LYS A 65 -4.17 7.47 -4.18
CA LYS A 65 -3.92 8.76 -3.49
C LYS A 65 -5.16 9.40 -2.86
N ARG A 66 -6.37 9.00 -3.25
CA ARG A 66 -7.62 9.57 -2.73
C ARG A 66 -8.05 8.97 -1.41
N ASP A 67 -7.55 7.78 -1.08
CA ASP A 67 -7.76 7.10 0.20
C ASP A 67 -6.59 7.33 1.19
N GLU A 68 -5.71 8.29 0.88
CA GLU A 68 -4.75 8.81 1.86
C GLU A 68 -5.55 9.41 3.02
N GLY A 69 -5.67 8.65 4.12
CA GLY A 69 -6.15 9.17 5.39
C GLY A 69 -5.21 10.24 5.93
N GLU A 70 -5.62 10.92 6.99
CA GLU A 70 -4.71 11.80 7.72
C GLU A 70 -3.48 11.00 8.17
N THR A 71 -2.30 11.40 7.71
CA THR A 71 -1.03 10.83 8.16
C THR A 71 -0.75 11.30 9.58
N LEU A 72 -1.44 10.71 10.55
CA LEU A 72 -1.24 10.98 11.97
C LEU A 72 0.22 10.73 12.34
N GLY A 73 0.84 11.71 12.99
CA GLY A 73 2.25 11.62 13.36
C GLY A 73 3.23 11.95 12.24
N PHE A 74 2.77 12.48 11.09
CA PHE A 74 3.64 13.00 10.04
C PHE A 74 3.13 14.35 9.51
N ASP A 75 4.06 15.19 9.08
CA ASP A 75 3.74 16.45 8.41
C ASP A 75 3.49 16.22 6.89
N PRO A 76 3.08 17.26 6.13
CA PRO A 76 2.86 17.13 4.68
C PRO A 76 4.08 16.73 3.86
N HIS A 77 5.29 16.74 4.45
CA HIS A 77 6.54 16.31 3.83
C HIS A 77 6.97 14.93 4.32
N PHE A 78 6.07 14.19 4.99
CA PHE A 78 6.35 12.90 5.61
C PHE A 78 7.48 12.93 6.66
N ALA A 79 7.72 14.09 7.29
CA ALA A 79 8.57 14.16 8.47
C ALA A 79 7.74 13.77 9.71
N PRO A 80 8.28 12.93 10.62
CA PRO A 80 7.55 12.55 11.82
C PRO A 80 7.23 13.79 12.66
N THR A 81 6.03 13.87 13.21
CA THR A 81 5.61 14.95 14.12
C THR A 81 5.67 14.49 15.57
N CYS A 82 6.04 15.37 16.49
CA CYS A 82 6.10 15.06 17.92
C CYS A 82 4.69 15.07 18.55
N VAL A 83 4.59 14.74 19.85
CA VAL A 83 3.32 14.77 20.62
C VAL A 83 2.62 16.15 20.58
N ARG A 84 3.38 17.22 20.31
CA ARG A 84 2.86 18.60 20.17
C ARG A 84 2.64 18.99 18.70
N GLU A 85 2.60 18.03 17.78
CA GLU A 85 2.37 18.20 16.33
C GLU A 85 3.43 19.05 15.60
N TYR A 86 4.59 19.31 16.21
CA TYR A 86 5.70 19.94 15.51
C TYR A 86 6.45 18.90 14.68
N SER A 87 6.69 19.21 13.41
CA SER A 87 7.57 18.41 12.54
C SER A 87 8.95 18.29 13.17
N TYR A 88 9.44 17.06 13.28
CA TYR A 88 10.81 16.80 13.67
C TYR A 88 11.72 17.39 12.61
N ARG A 89 12.41 18.47 12.96
CA ARG A 89 13.52 18.98 12.16
C ARG A 89 14.78 18.44 12.79
N TYR A 90 15.59 17.73 12.00
CA TYR A 90 16.97 17.48 12.37
C TYR A 90 17.70 18.82 12.34
N ASP A 91 17.65 19.54 13.46
CA ASP A 91 18.38 20.78 13.58
C ASP A 91 19.87 20.45 13.68
N SER A 92 20.63 21.09 12.79
CA SER A 92 22.07 21.33 12.85
C SER A 92 23.02 20.17 12.48
N TYR A 93 23.36 20.14 11.19
CA TYR A 93 24.74 19.87 10.77
C TYR A 93 25.59 21.09 11.11
N ASP A 94 26.61 20.93 11.96
CA ASP A 94 27.58 21.99 12.22
C ASP A 94 28.74 21.89 11.21
N PRO A 95 28.85 22.80 10.22
CA PRO A 95 29.93 22.77 9.23
C PRO A 95 31.32 22.97 9.86
N LYS A 96 31.41 23.45 11.10
CA LYS A 96 32.67 23.60 11.84
C LYS A 96 33.24 22.26 12.32
N TYR A 97 32.38 21.28 12.61
CA TYR A 97 32.77 19.99 13.18
C TYR A 97 32.39 18.78 12.32
N LEU A 98 31.71 18.96 11.18
CA LEU A 98 31.29 17.86 10.29
C LEU A 98 30.44 16.79 10.99
N GLU A 99 29.76 17.16 12.08
CA GLU A 99 28.98 16.24 12.92
C GLU A 99 27.53 16.74 13.03
N PHE A 100 26.60 15.79 13.14
CA PHE A 100 25.20 16.06 13.42
C PHE A 100 25.05 16.23 14.94
N LEU A 101 24.56 17.39 15.38
CA LEU A 101 24.34 17.64 16.80
C LEU A 101 23.10 16.87 17.25
N GLU A 102 23.24 16.04 18.28
CA GLU A 102 22.10 15.36 18.90
C GLU A 102 21.15 16.41 19.50
N THR A 103 19.92 16.47 18.97
CA THR A 103 18.90 17.38 19.45
C THR A 103 18.37 16.87 20.80
N ASN A 104 18.89 17.40 21.91
CA ASN A 104 18.33 17.18 23.24
C ASN A 104 16.94 17.84 23.33
N ILE A 105 15.90 17.04 23.11
CA ILE A 105 14.51 17.46 23.34
C ILE A 105 14.22 17.19 24.82
N GLU A 106 14.17 18.25 25.63
CA GLU A 106 13.54 18.20 26.96
C GLU A 106 12.03 17.96 26.78
N ILE A 107 11.53 16.89 27.41
CA ILE A 107 10.13 16.44 27.40
C ILE A 107 9.27 17.32 28.30
#